data_AF-A0A3N0EQ81-F1
#
_entry.id   AF-A0A3N0EQ81-F1
#
_cell.length_a   1.000
_cell.length_b   1.000
_cell.length_c   1.000
_cell.angle_alpha   90.00
_cell.angle_beta   90.00
_cell.angle_gamma   90.00
#
_symmetry.space_group_name_H-M   'P 1'
#
loop_
_entity.id
_entity.type
_entity.pdbx_description
1 polymer ?
#
loop_
_entity_poly.entity_id
_entity_poly.type
_entity_poly.pdbx_seq_one_letter_code
_entity_poly.pdbx_strand_id
1 'polypeptide(L)'
;MDSQHLRDLFKYLMQNEGLTDEIKKGFLLCLLGSNRPLHEMLSPNLTDQSHAMENHFDGMSYVPFSYEDFEKTRNRLITAVKESLTKEDKDIFGLQELTPGDWSVYDFERFPAVLWKLQNLHKLKNNDPLK
;
A
#
# COMPACT_ATOMS: atom_id res chain seq x y z
N MET A 1 -17.05 -13.44 13.63
CA MET A 1 -16.81 -12.59 12.44
C MET A 1 -15.93 -13.41 11.54
N ASP A 2 -16.59 -14.23 10.74
CA ASP A 2 -15.99 -15.32 9.99
C ASP A 2 -14.99 -14.79 8.98
N SER A 3 -13.89 -15.53 8.86
CA SER A 3 -12.63 -15.23 8.17
C SER A 3 -12.80 -14.74 6.74
N GLN A 4 -13.21 -13.48 6.57
CA GLN A 4 -13.05 -12.78 5.30
C GLN A 4 -11.56 -12.53 5.12
N HIS A 5 -10.95 -13.38 4.32
CA HIS A 5 -9.57 -13.25 3.91
C HIS A 5 -9.37 -11.87 3.28
N LEU A 6 -8.23 -11.21 3.56
CA LEU A 6 -7.91 -9.87 3.03
C LEU A 6 -8.17 -9.78 1.51
N ARG A 7 -7.89 -10.87 0.79
CA ARG A 7 -8.14 -11.05 -0.65
C ARG A 7 -9.60 -10.86 -1.07
N ASP A 8 -10.52 -11.43 -0.31
CA ASP A 8 -11.95 -11.43 -0.65
C ASP A 8 -12.53 -10.03 -0.36
N LEU A 9 -12.06 -9.36 0.69
CA LEU A 9 -12.34 -7.95 0.96
C LEU A 9 -11.86 -7.06 -0.20
N PHE A 10 -10.63 -7.24 -0.68
CA PHE A 10 -10.10 -6.44 -1.80
C PHE A 10 -10.84 -6.67 -3.11
N LYS A 11 -11.18 -7.93 -3.43
CA LYS A 11 -11.99 -8.25 -4.62
C LYS A 11 -13.35 -7.56 -4.53
N TYR A 12 -14.02 -7.66 -3.38
CA TYR A 12 -15.34 -7.06 -3.16
C TYR A 12 -15.29 -5.53 -3.25
N LEU A 13 -14.29 -4.90 -2.62
CA LEU A 13 -14.06 -3.46 -2.71
C LEU A 13 -13.86 -3.01 -4.16
N MET A 14 -13.00 -3.69 -4.92
CA MET A 14 -12.72 -3.35 -6.32
C MET A 14 -13.90 -3.59 -7.27
N GLN A 15 -14.81 -4.51 -6.92
CA GLN A 15 -15.99 -4.82 -7.73
C GLN A 15 -17.18 -3.91 -7.43
N ASN A 16 -17.33 -3.44 -6.19
CA ASN A 16 -18.54 -2.73 -5.76
C ASN A 16 -18.33 -1.23 -5.49
N GLU A 17 -17.24 -0.85 -4.82
CA GLU A 17 -17.02 0.54 -4.37
C GLU A 17 -15.91 1.25 -5.15
N GLY A 18 -14.92 0.50 -5.64
CA GLY A 18 -13.71 1.06 -6.22
C GLY A 18 -12.81 1.71 -5.17
N LEU A 19 -11.87 2.54 -5.63
CA LEU A 19 -10.94 3.24 -4.75
C LEU A 19 -11.53 4.60 -4.36
N THR A 20 -12.29 4.65 -3.27
CA THR A 20 -12.81 5.93 -2.73
C THR A 20 -11.69 6.75 -2.10
N ASP A 21 -11.92 8.05 -1.88
CA ASP A 21 -10.92 8.91 -1.23
C ASP A 21 -10.59 8.48 0.20
N GLU A 22 -11.53 7.87 0.93
CA GLU A 22 -11.29 7.33 2.26
C GLU A 22 -10.42 6.06 2.22
N ILE A 23 -10.70 5.16 1.27
CA ILE A 23 -9.88 3.96 1.05
C ILE A 23 -8.48 4.37 0.61
N LYS A 24 -8.36 5.36 -0.29
CA LYS A 24 -7.10 5.96 -0.70
C LYS A 24 -6.34 6.49 0.52
N LYS A 25 -6.97 7.31 1.36
CA LYS A 25 -6.39 7.84 2.61
C LYS A 25 -5.83 6.74 3.51
N GLY A 26 -6.61 5.69 3.78
CA GLY A 26 -6.17 4.56 4.59
C GLY A 26 -4.98 3.84 3.96
N PHE A 27 -5.00 3.65 2.64
CA PHE A 27 -3.90 3.06 1.89
C PHE A 27 -2.62 3.90 1.96
N LEU A 28 -2.72 5.22 1.78
CA LEU A 28 -1.59 6.16 1.92
C LEU A 28 -0.95 6.08 3.31
N LEU A 29 -1.77 6.04 4.36
CA LEU A 29 -1.28 5.90 5.74
C LEU A 29 -0.53 4.58 5.95
N CYS A 30 -1.06 3.47 5.44
CA CYS A 30 -0.38 2.17 5.49
C CYS A 30 0.95 2.18 4.72
N LEU A 31 1.00 2.81 3.55
CA LEU A 31 2.23 2.98 2.77
C LEU A 31 3.27 3.80 3.53
N LEU A 32 2.85 4.90 4.17
CA LEU A 32 3.74 5.76 4.94
C LEU A 32 4.30 5.04 6.16
N GLY A 33 3.48 4.25 6.86
CA GLY A 33 3.91 3.43 8.00
C GLY A 33 4.75 2.19 7.63
N SER A 34 4.86 1.84 6.35
CA SER A 34 5.64 0.70 5.89
C SER A 34 7.15 0.98 5.93
N ASN A 35 7.94 -0.07 6.21
CA ASN A 35 9.40 -0.01 6.11
C ASN A 35 9.94 -0.15 4.68
N ARG A 36 9.08 -0.44 3.69
CA ARG A 36 9.51 -0.57 2.29
C ARG A 36 9.54 0.79 1.57
N PRO A 37 10.44 0.97 0.61
CA PRO A 37 10.42 2.13 -0.27
C PRO A 37 9.11 2.21 -1.06
N LEU A 38 8.57 3.41 -1.18
CA LEU A 38 7.26 3.61 -1.78
C LEU A 38 7.23 3.25 -3.27
N HIS A 39 8.33 3.54 -3.98
CA HIS A 39 8.44 3.20 -5.39
C HIS A 39 8.36 1.68 -5.61
N GLU A 40 8.88 0.87 -4.68
CA GLU A 40 8.73 -0.59 -4.71
C GLU A 40 7.30 -1.02 -4.38
N MET A 41 6.62 -0.31 -3.48
CA MET A 41 5.23 -0.62 -3.12
C MET A 41 4.24 -0.24 -4.22
N LEU A 42 4.48 0.87 -4.92
CA LEU A 42 3.67 1.32 -6.06
C LEU A 42 4.04 0.59 -7.35
N SER A 43 5.27 0.08 -7.48
CA SER A 43 5.70 -0.74 -8.62
C SER A 43 6.29 -2.05 -8.11
N PRO A 44 5.44 -2.95 -7.58
CA PRO A 44 5.90 -4.21 -7.01
C PRO A 44 6.48 -5.12 -8.09
N ASN A 45 7.52 -5.87 -7.72
CA ASN A 45 8.00 -6.97 -8.56
C ASN A 45 6.95 -8.09 -8.57
N LEU A 46 6.42 -8.39 -9.76
CA LEU A 46 5.37 -9.39 -9.94
C LEU A 46 6.02 -10.77 -10.03
N THR A 47 6.14 -11.45 -8.89
CA THR A 47 6.61 -12.83 -8.85
C THR A 47 5.45 -13.80 -9.08
N ASP A 48 5.77 -14.97 -9.64
CA ASP A 48 4.84 -16.09 -9.68
C ASP A 48 4.54 -16.57 -8.25
N GLN A 49 3.27 -16.58 -7.89
CA GLN A 49 2.76 -17.03 -6.60
C GLN A 49 1.75 -18.16 -6.75
N SER A 50 1.70 -18.83 -7.91
CA SER A 50 0.79 -19.95 -8.21
C SER A 50 0.86 -21.04 -7.14
N HIS A 51 2.07 -21.53 -6.85
CA HIS A 51 2.30 -22.57 -5.85
C HIS A 51 1.89 -22.14 -4.43
N ALA A 52 2.08 -20.86 -4.08
CA ALA A 52 1.61 -20.35 -2.79
C ALA A 52 0.08 -20.24 -2.75
N MET A 53 -0.53 -19.82 -3.86
CA MET A 53 -1.99 -19.71 -4.01
C MET A 53 -2.67 -21.07 -3.86
N GLU A 54 -2.15 -22.09 -4.54
CA GLU A 54 -2.66 -23.47 -4.50
C GLU A 54 -2.50 -24.09 -3.10
N ASN A 55 -1.32 -23.98 -2.50
CA ASN A 55 -1.05 -24.68 -1.23
C ASN A 55 -1.62 -23.99 0.01
N HIS A 56 -1.83 -22.67 -0.03
CA HIS A 56 -2.20 -21.90 1.17
C HIS A 56 -3.54 -21.20 1.05
N PHE A 57 -4.26 -21.29 -0.07
CA PHE A 57 -5.52 -20.59 -0.22
C PHE A 57 -6.60 -21.35 -0.98
N ASP A 58 -6.27 -22.52 -1.56
CA ASP A 58 -7.26 -23.40 -2.14
C ASP A 58 -8.18 -23.97 -1.06
N GLY A 59 -9.48 -23.97 -1.32
CA GLY A 59 -10.51 -24.37 -0.35
C GLY A 59 -10.80 -23.38 0.79
N MET A 60 -10.14 -22.21 0.87
CA MET A 60 -10.37 -21.22 1.94
C MET A 60 -11.52 -20.23 1.67
N SER A 61 -12.07 -20.21 0.46
CA SER A 61 -13.19 -19.35 0.10
C SER A 61 -14.29 -20.15 -0.60
N TYR A 62 -15.55 -19.79 -0.32
CA TYR A 62 -16.71 -20.37 -1.01
C TYR A 62 -16.80 -19.94 -2.48
N VAL A 63 -16.08 -18.88 -2.86
CA VAL A 63 -16.03 -18.37 -4.23
C VAL A 63 -14.71 -18.82 -4.85
N PRO A 64 -14.73 -19.56 -5.98
CA PRO A 64 -13.52 -19.89 -6.71
C PRO A 64 -12.72 -18.62 -7.04
N PHE A 65 -11.43 -18.65 -6.74
CA PHE A 65 -10.51 -17.56 -7.04
C PHE A 65 -9.25 -18.14 -7.65
N SER A 66 -9.17 -18.06 -8.97
CA SER A 66 -8.03 -18.60 -9.71
C SER A 66 -6.78 -17.73 -9.54
N TYR A 67 -5.61 -18.30 -9.85
CA TYR A 67 -4.39 -17.51 -9.93
C TYR A 67 -4.48 -16.42 -11.03
N GLU A 68 -5.19 -16.68 -12.12
CA GLU A 68 -5.43 -15.67 -13.15
C GLU A 68 -6.28 -14.49 -12.61
N ASP A 69 -7.30 -14.79 -11.80
CA ASP A 69 -8.11 -13.75 -11.12
C ASP A 69 -7.26 -12.93 -10.15
N PHE A 70 -6.32 -13.57 -9.47
CA PHE A 70 -5.34 -12.88 -8.61
C PHE A 70 -4.52 -11.88 -9.40
N GLU A 71 -3.92 -12.31 -10.51
CA GLU A 71 -3.07 -11.44 -11.33
C GLU A 71 -3.86 -10.28 -11.94
N LYS A 72 -5.07 -10.56 -12.46
CA LYS A 72 -5.98 -9.54 -12.98
C LYS A 72 -6.38 -8.53 -11.91
N THR A 73 -6.76 -9.00 -10.73
CA THR A 73 -7.18 -8.13 -9.62
C THR A 73 -6.01 -7.29 -9.12
N ARG A 74 -4.83 -7.89 -8.96
CA ARG A 74 -3.58 -7.20 -8.56
C ARG A 74 -3.21 -6.11 -9.54
N ASN A 75 -3.21 -6.39 -10.84
CA ASN A 75 -2.87 -5.42 -11.87
C ASN A 75 -3.88 -4.27 -11.88
N ARG A 76 -5.19 -4.56 -11.79
CA ARG A 76 -6.23 -3.54 -11.71
C ARG A 76 -6.07 -2.65 -10.48
N LEU A 77 -5.72 -3.23 -9.33
CA LEU A 77 -5.48 -2.47 -8.10
C LEU A 77 -4.27 -1.55 -8.23
N ILE A 78 -3.14 -2.05 -8.76
CA ILE A 78 -1.93 -1.24 -8.96
C ILE A 78 -2.24 -0.06 -9.90
N THR A 79 -2.94 -0.30 -11.00
CA THR A 79 -3.35 0.75 -11.94
C THR A 79 -4.28 1.76 -11.27
N ALA A 80 -5.35 1.30 -10.61
CA ALA A 80 -6.31 2.17 -9.94
C ALA A 80 -5.65 3.05 -8.86
N VAL A 81 -4.75 2.47 -8.06
CA VAL A 81 -3.96 3.22 -7.09
C VAL A 81 -3.14 4.29 -7.80
N LYS A 82 -2.33 3.92 -8.81
CA LYS A 82 -1.48 4.87 -9.54
C LYS A 82 -2.25 6.04 -10.15
N GLU A 83 -3.43 5.75 -10.72
CA GLU A 83 -4.30 6.75 -11.34
C GLU A 83 -4.99 7.65 -10.31
N SER A 84 -5.28 7.13 -9.11
CA SER A 84 -5.92 7.89 -8.03
C SER A 84 -4.99 8.87 -7.30
N LEU A 85 -3.67 8.70 -7.43
CA LEU A 85 -2.67 9.52 -6.75
C LEU A 85 -2.54 10.89 -7.40
N THR A 86 -2.99 11.90 -6.67
CA THR A 86 -2.83 13.31 -7.02
C THR A 86 -1.37 13.76 -6.87
N LYS A 87 -1.08 15.02 -7.24
CA LYS A 87 0.25 15.57 -7.03
C LYS A 87 0.53 15.73 -5.54
N GLU A 88 -0.45 16.21 -4.80
CA GLU A 88 -0.43 16.38 -3.35
C GLU A 88 -0.15 15.05 -2.65
N ASP A 89 -0.82 13.97 -3.07
CA ASP A 89 -0.58 12.61 -2.58
C ASP A 89 0.89 12.19 -2.76
N LYS A 90 1.49 12.57 -3.90
CA LYS A 90 2.88 12.25 -4.23
C LYS A 90 3.88 13.11 -3.44
N ASP A 91 3.54 14.36 -3.18
CA ASP A 91 4.40 15.29 -2.45
C ASP A 91 4.58 14.84 -0.99
N ILE A 92 3.55 14.23 -0.37
CA ILE A 92 3.69 13.61 0.96
C ILE A 92 4.69 12.46 0.93
N PHE A 93 4.78 11.71 -0.17
CA PHE A 93 5.76 10.65 -0.25
C PHE A 93 7.21 11.14 -0.33
N GLY A 94 7.43 12.43 -0.59
CA GLY A 94 8.72 13.12 -0.40
C GLY A 94 9.27 12.97 1.03
N LEU A 95 8.44 12.59 2.01
CA LEU A 95 8.85 12.14 3.34
C LEU A 95 9.91 11.03 3.30
N GLN A 96 9.88 10.13 2.32
CA GLN A 96 10.91 9.09 2.18
C GLN A 96 12.25 9.64 1.67
N GLU A 97 12.24 10.82 1.04
CA GLU A 97 13.41 11.52 0.51
C GLU A 97 13.96 12.57 1.50
N LEU A 98 13.73 12.38 2.80
CA LEU A 98 14.29 13.22 3.88
C LEU A 98 13.85 14.71 3.84
N THR A 99 12.78 15.02 3.11
CA THR A 99 12.18 16.36 3.09
C THR A 99 10.90 16.37 3.92
N PRO A 100 10.63 17.42 4.71
CA PRO A 100 9.35 17.55 5.40
C PRO A 100 8.24 17.63 4.36
N GLY A 101 7.33 16.64 4.35
CA GLY A 101 6.12 16.71 3.56
C GLY A 101 5.20 17.82 4.07
N ASP A 102 4.36 18.35 3.20
CA ASP A 102 3.30 19.27 3.61
C ASP A 102 2.16 18.47 4.28
N TRP A 103 2.07 18.56 5.60
CA TRP A 103 1.00 17.94 6.40
C TRP A 103 -0.33 18.70 6.34
N SER A 104 -0.41 19.81 5.60
CA SER A 104 -1.66 20.54 5.38
C SER A 104 -2.75 19.68 4.72
N VAL A 105 -2.32 18.69 3.92
CA VAL A 105 -3.21 17.80 3.15
C VAL A 105 -3.67 16.59 3.97
N TYR A 106 -2.77 16.01 4.77
CA TYR A 106 -3.10 14.89 5.66
C TYR A 106 -2.40 15.02 7.01
N ASP A 107 -3.16 14.81 8.09
CA ASP A 107 -2.67 14.85 9.47
C ASP A 107 -1.94 13.56 9.89
N PHE A 108 -1.26 12.90 8.95
CA PHE A 108 -0.69 11.56 9.19
C PHE A 108 0.47 11.56 10.18
N GLU A 109 1.11 12.70 10.41
CA GLU A 109 2.19 12.85 11.41
C GLU A 109 1.75 12.51 12.84
N ARG A 110 0.45 12.49 13.14
CA ARG A 110 -0.06 12.08 14.46
C ARG A 110 0.06 10.57 14.71
N PHE A 111 0.23 9.76 13.66
CA PHE A 111 0.20 8.30 13.80
C PHE A 111 1.57 7.76 14.21
N PRO A 112 1.64 6.83 15.19
CA PRO A 112 2.91 6.31 15.71
C PRO A 112 3.82 5.70 14.65
N ALA A 113 3.27 5.00 13.66
CA ALA A 113 4.05 4.39 12.59
C ALA A 113 4.78 5.43 11.72
N VAL A 114 4.11 6.55 11.43
CA VAL A 114 4.67 7.65 10.65
C VAL A 114 5.74 8.38 11.46
N LEU A 115 5.46 8.67 12.74
CA LEU A 115 6.42 9.27 13.66
C LEU A 115 7.70 8.45 13.80
N TRP A 116 7.56 7.13 13.98
CA TRP A 116 8.70 6.23 14.11
C TRP A 116 9.58 6.25 12.86
N LYS A 117 8.97 6.24 11.68
CA LYS A 117 9.69 6.31 10.40
C LYS A 117 10.42 7.64 10.24
N LEU A 118 9.75 8.76 10.53
CA LEU A 118 10.36 10.10 10.53
C LEU A 118 11.58 10.17 11.45
N GLN A 119 11.47 9.64 12.67
CA GLN A 119 12.58 9.59 13.62
C GLN A 119 13.77 8.80 13.08
N ASN A 120 13.53 7.67 12.41
CA ASN A 120 14.61 6.86 11.83
C ASN A 120 15.27 7.54 10.64
N LEU A 121 14.48 8.19 9.80
CA LEU A 121 14.98 8.99 8.68
C LEU A 121 15.86 10.15 9.17
N HIS A 122 15.43 10.86 10.22
CA HIS A 122 16.25 11.90 10.87
C HIS A 122 17.55 11.35 11.45
N LYS A 123 17.52 10.19 12.12
CA LYS A 123 18.73 9.54 12.63
C LYS A 123 19.68 9.13 11.51
N LEU A 124 19.16 8.61 10.39
CA LEU A 124 19.96 8.23 9.24
C LEU A 124 20.70 9.44 8.66
N LYS A 125 19.99 10.56 8.46
CA LYS A 125 20.57 11.82 7.97
C LYS A 125 21.66 12.38 8.88
N ASN A 126 21.44 12.31 10.20
CA ASN A 126 22.40 12.83 11.17
C ASN A 126 23.65 11.95 11.31
N ASN A 127 23.53 10.64 11.03
CA ASN A 127 24.63 9.69 11.16
C ASN A 127 25.39 9.46 9.85
N ASP A 128 24.86 9.86 8.69
CA ASP A 128 25.51 9.70 7.39
C ASP A 128 25.26 10.94 6.48
N PRO A 129 26.03 12.04 6.64
CA PRO A 129 25.78 13.31 5.97
C PRO A 129 26.14 13.35 4.47
N LEU A 130 26.51 12.21 3.86
CA LEU A 130 26.93 12.10 2.46
C LEU A 130 25.92 11.36 1.55
N LYS A 131 24.69 11.11 2.03
CA LYS A 131 23.58 10.56 1.24
C LYS A 131 22.31 11.41 1.34
#